data_AF-A0A6B2XLA6-F1
#
_entry.id   AF-A0A6B2XLA6-F1
#
_cell.length_a   1.000
_cell.length_b   1.000
_cell.length_c   1.000
_cell.angle_alpha   90.00
_cell.angle_beta   90.00
_cell.angle_gamma   90.00
#
_symmetry.space_group_name_H-M   'P 1'
#
loop_
_entity.id
_entity.type
_entity.pdbx_description
1 polymer ?
#
loop_
_entity_poly.entity_id
_entity_poly.type
_entity_poly.pdbx_seq_one_letter_code
_entity_poly.pdbx_strand_id
1 'polypeptide(L)'
;LLVGLLDGVARPTLDYALQAGRTPTLARWLGSGSHHLTTWWARVPATTPASTIGLLHGSTEHVPAFRWWSRALGRLVVTNRPADAAAVEARTSDGSGLLAGGGVAVSTMFSGDAATSLLVMSRAREGLGPG
;
A
#
# COMPACT_ATOMS: atom_id res chain seq x y z
N LEU A 1 -15.75 -2.29 -4.95
CA LEU A 1 -14.81 -2.54 -3.83
C LEU A 1 -14.11 -1.22 -3.52
N LEU A 2 -14.04 -0.83 -2.24
CA LEU A 2 -13.21 0.29 -1.78
C LEU A 2 -12.24 -0.25 -0.74
N VAL A 3 -10.96 0.07 -0.86
CA VAL A 3 -9.92 -0.33 0.09
C VAL A 3 -9.25 0.94 0.59
N GLY A 4 -9.27 1.14 1.91
CA GLY A 4 -8.54 2.21 2.59
C GLY A 4 -7.40 1.63 3.41
N LEU A 5 -6.18 2.13 3.22
CA LEU A 5 -5.01 1.74 4.00
C LEU A 5 -4.75 2.80 5.08
N LEU A 6 -4.73 2.37 6.34
CA LEU A 6 -4.26 3.19 7.46
C LEU A 6 -2.85 2.71 7.85
N ASP A 7 -1.83 3.47 7.47
CA ASP A 7 -0.45 3.08 7.72
C ASP A 7 -0.13 3.03 9.23
N GLY A 8 0.64 2.03 9.65
CA GLY A 8 1.08 1.87 11.03
C GLY A 8 -0.01 1.51 12.06
N VAL A 9 -1.24 1.20 11.63
CA VAL A 9 -2.33 0.86 12.56
C VAL A 9 -2.35 -0.63 12.86
N ALA A 10 -1.64 -1.02 13.93
CA ALA A 10 -1.71 -2.38 14.47
C ALA A 10 -3.08 -2.65 15.14
N ARG A 11 -3.47 -3.94 15.20
CA ARG A 11 -4.71 -4.36 15.86
C ARG A 11 -4.86 -3.82 17.31
N PRO A 12 -3.85 -3.93 18.19
CA PRO A 12 -3.95 -3.38 19.54
C PRO A 12 -4.19 -1.87 19.55
N THR A 13 -3.55 -1.12 18.64
CA THR A 13 -3.75 0.33 18.51
C THR A 13 -5.20 0.68 18.20
N LEU A 14 -5.84 -0.08 17.30
CA LEU A 14 -7.26 0.11 16.99
C LEU A 14 -8.16 -0.25 18.18
N ASP A 15 -7.87 -1.36 18.89
CA ASP A 15 -8.63 -1.76 20.07
C ASP A 15 -8.58 -0.68 21.16
N TYR A 16 -7.41 -0.10 21.44
CA TYR A 16 -7.28 1.01 22.38
C TYR A 16 -8.09 2.24 21.95
N ALA A 17 -8.08 2.58 20.66
CA ALA A 17 -8.85 3.71 20.13
C ALA A 17 -10.37 3.49 20.22
N LEU A 18 -10.84 2.25 20.06
CA LEU A 18 -12.23 1.86 20.26
C LEU A 18 -12.63 1.98 21.73
N GLN A 19 -11.84 1.40 22.65
CA GLN A 19 -12.09 1.46 24.09
C GLN A 19 -12.09 2.89 24.63
N ALA A 20 -11.21 3.75 24.11
CA ALA A 20 -11.13 5.16 24.48
C ALA A 20 -12.22 6.04 23.84
N GLY A 21 -13.14 5.47 23.05
CA GLY A 21 -14.22 6.22 22.38
C GLY A 21 -13.75 7.16 21.27
N ARG A 22 -12.54 6.97 20.74
CA ARG A 22 -11.91 7.87 19.74
C ARG A 22 -12.31 7.57 18.29
N THR A 23 -12.98 6.44 18.05
CA THR A 23 -13.39 6.00 16.71
C THR A 23 -14.89 5.70 16.67
N PRO A 24 -15.77 6.69 16.93
CA PRO A 24 -17.21 6.46 17.12
C PRO A 24 -17.90 5.83 15.90
N THR A 25 -17.46 6.17 14.68
CA THR A 25 -17.99 5.56 13.45
C THR A 25 -17.66 4.07 13.37
N LEU A 26 -16.42 3.67 13.65
CA LEU A 26 -16.00 2.27 13.64
C LEU A 26 -16.69 1.48 14.75
N ALA A 27 -16.76 2.05 15.96
CA ALA A 27 -17.46 1.43 17.09
C ALA A 27 -18.93 1.15 16.76
N ARG A 28 -19.63 2.10 16.12
CA ARG A 28 -21.01 1.92 15.66
C ARG A 28 -21.13 0.82 14.61
N TRP A 29 -20.21 0.75 13.64
CA TRP A 29 -20.23 -0.29 12.61
C TRP A 29 -20.05 -1.69 13.18
N LEU A 30 -19.12 -1.85 14.13
CA LEU A 30 -18.86 -3.12 14.81
C LEU A 30 -20.03 -3.49 15.73
N GLY A 31 -20.54 -2.55 16.54
CA GLY A 31 -21.63 -2.80 17.48
C GLY A 31 -22.98 -3.11 16.81
N SER A 32 -23.21 -2.57 15.61
CA SER A 32 -24.40 -2.89 14.80
C SER A 32 -24.28 -4.19 14.00
N GLY A 33 -23.10 -4.80 13.95
CA GLY A 33 -22.84 -6.00 13.14
C GLY A 33 -22.76 -5.74 11.63
N SER A 34 -22.81 -4.47 11.19
CA SER A 34 -22.68 -4.12 9.77
C SER A 34 -21.30 -4.44 9.18
N HIS A 35 -20.27 -4.50 10.03
CA HIS A 35 -18.90 -4.80 9.65
C HIS A 35 -18.25 -5.73 10.67
N HIS A 36 -17.29 -6.52 10.22
CA HIS A 36 -16.48 -7.39 11.06
C HIS A 36 -15.03 -6.93 11.07
N LEU A 37 -14.39 -7.01 12.24
CA LEU A 37 -12.97 -6.74 12.38
C LEU A 37 -12.18 -8.04 12.24
N THR A 38 -11.37 -8.12 11.18
CA THR A 38 -10.48 -9.25 10.93
C THR A 38 -9.03 -8.80 11.04
N THR A 39 -8.23 -9.54 11.80
CA THR A 39 -6.79 -9.28 11.90
C THR A 39 -6.06 -9.89 10.71
N TRP A 40 -5.12 -9.14 10.15
CA TRP A 40 -4.17 -9.63 9.14
C TRP A 40 -2.74 -9.42 9.64
N TRP A 41 -1.86 -10.37 9.31
CA TRP A 41 -0.44 -10.28 9.63
C TRP A 41 0.32 -9.76 8.41
N ALA A 42 0.98 -8.60 8.57
CA ALA A 42 1.89 -8.10 7.56
C ALA A 42 3.01 -9.12 7.33
N ARG A 43 3.37 -9.35 6.06
CA ARG A 43 4.53 -10.18 5.73
C ARG A 43 5.83 -9.47 6.11
N VAL A 44 6.91 -10.23 6.23
CA VAL A 44 8.26 -9.66 6.40
C VAL A 44 8.79 -9.27 5.01
N PRO A 45 9.29 -8.04 4.80
CA PRO A 45 9.42 -6.96 5.79
C PRO A 45 8.10 -6.21 6.03
N ALA A 46 7.81 -5.87 7.29
CA ALA A 46 6.64 -5.08 7.67
C ALA A 46 6.85 -3.58 7.37
N THR A 47 7.08 -3.25 6.11
CA THR A 47 7.29 -1.88 5.62
C THR A 47 6.14 -1.47 4.71
N THR A 48 5.80 -0.18 4.68
CA THR A 48 4.73 0.34 3.82
C THR A 48 4.81 -0.14 2.37
N PRO A 49 5.95 -0.07 1.65
CA PRO A 49 5.98 -0.55 0.26
C PRO A 49 5.75 -2.06 0.13
N ALA A 50 6.30 -2.87 1.03
CA ALA A 50 6.05 -4.32 1.01
C ALA A 50 4.58 -4.67 1.31
N SER A 51 3.95 -3.99 2.27
CA SER A 51 2.54 -4.18 2.59
C SER A 51 1.64 -3.75 1.45
N THR A 52 1.89 -2.58 0.84
CA THR A 52 1.08 -2.07 -0.28
C THR A 52 1.24 -2.92 -1.53
N ILE A 53 2.47 -3.29 -1.93
CA ILE A 53 2.69 -4.14 -3.11
C ILE A 53 2.09 -5.54 -2.90
N GLY A 54 2.23 -6.10 -1.69
CA GLY A 54 1.68 -7.41 -1.34
C GLY A 54 0.15 -7.42 -1.35
N LEU A 55 -0.49 -6.35 -0.89
CA LEU A 55 -1.95 -6.21 -0.95
C LEU A 55 -2.45 -6.09 -2.39
N LEU A 56 -1.74 -5.36 -3.25
CA LEU A 56 -2.18 -5.05 -4.61
C LEU A 56 -1.83 -6.13 -5.63
N HIS A 57 -0.73 -6.86 -5.45
CA HIS A 57 -0.22 -7.85 -6.41
C HIS A 57 -0.02 -9.25 -5.80
N GLY A 58 -0.35 -9.46 -4.53
CA GLY A 58 -0.24 -10.77 -3.88
C GLY A 58 1.19 -11.24 -3.57
N SER A 59 2.22 -10.49 -3.96
CA SER A 59 3.64 -10.84 -3.75
C SER A 59 4.44 -9.70 -3.16
N THR A 60 5.41 -10.04 -2.30
CA THR A 60 6.39 -9.11 -1.70
C THR A 60 7.82 -9.47 -2.07
N GLU A 61 8.03 -10.43 -2.98
CA GLU A 61 9.33 -11.04 -3.27
C GLU A 61 10.41 -10.02 -3.65
N HIS A 62 10.02 -8.97 -4.38
CA HIS A 62 10.94 -7.99 -4.93
C HIS A 62 11.14 -6.74 -4.05
N VAL A 63 10.56 -6.71 -2.84
CA VAL A 63 10.60 -5.54 -1.94
C VAL A 63 11.14 -5.94 -0.56
N PRO A 64 12.48 -5.93 -0.38
CA PRO A 64 13.11 -6.40 0.85
C PRO A 64 13.16 -5.36 1.98
N ALA A 65 12.95 -4.07 1.67
CA ALA A 65 12.92 -2.97 2.62
C ALA A 65 12.35 -1.70 1.97
N PHE A 66 12.25 -0.61 2.73
CA PHE A 66 11.93 0.71 2.19
C PHE A 66 13.00 1.25 1.22
N ARG A 67 14.27 0.99 1.53
CA ARG A 67 15.45 1.33 0.73
C ARG A 67 16.43 0.17 0.73
N TRP A 68 17.03 -0.17 -0.41
CA TRP A 68 18.00 -1.26 -0.49
C TRP A 68 18.97 -1.05 -1.66
N TRP A 69 20.13 -1.69 -1.57
CA TRP A 69 21.05 -1.78 -2.70
C TRP A 69 20.57 -2.87 -3.67
N SER A 70 20.29 -2.50 -4.92
CA SER A 70 19.92 -3.45 -5.96
C SER A 70 21.16 -3.83 -6.76
N ARG A 71 21.64 -5.06 -6.59
CA ARG A 71 22.78 -5.59 -7.37
C ARG A 71 22.48 -5.57 -8.87
N ALA A 72 21.26 -5.92 -9.26
CA ALA A 72 20.83 -5.92 -10.66
C ALA A 72 20.84 -4.53 -11.31
N LEU A 73 20.63 -3.46 -10.52
CA LEU A 73 20.65 -2.08 -11.03
C LEU A 73 21.97 -1.36 -10.74
N GLY A 74 22.87 -1.97 -9.97
CA GLY A 74 24.13 -1.35 -9.55
C GLY A 74 23.95 -0.05 -8.74
N ARG A 75 22.82 0.13 -8.06
CA ARG A 75 22.48 1.37 -7.35
C ARG A 75 21.54 1.16 -6.16
N LEU A 76 21.42 2.19 -5.33
CA LEU A 76 20.41 2.27 -4.28
C LEU A 76 19.02 2.49 -4.92
N VAL A 77 18.05 1.71 -4.46
CA VAL A 77 16.62 1.86 -4.76
C VAL A 77 15.93 2.41 -3.51
N VAL A 78 15.08 3.42 -3.67
CA VAL A 78 14.30 4.04 -2.61
C VAL A 78 12.84 4.18 -3.06
N THR A 79 11.93 3.50 -2.37
CA THR A 79 10.52 3.33 -2.81
C THR A 79 9.68 4.61 -2.86
N ASN A 80 10.15 5.71 -2.26
CA ASN A 80 9.49 7.01 -2.38
C ASN A 80 9.98 7.86 -3.57
N ARG A 81 10.90 7.35 -4.40
CA ARG A 81 11.28 7.98 -5.67
C ARG A 81 10.42 7.42 -6.79
N PRO A 82 9.77 8.26 -7.62
CA PRO A 82 8.86 7.79 -8.66
C PRO A 82 9.47 6.74 -9.60
N ALA A 83 10.68 6.98 -10.11
CA ALA A 83 11.36 6.05 -11.01
C ALA A 83 11.68 4.69 -10.34
N ASP A 84 11.97 4.69 -9.04
CA ASP A 84 12.23 3.47 -8.27
C ASP A 84 10.93 2.73 -7.97
N ALA A 85 9.87 3.43 -7.56
CA ALA A 85 8.54 2.84 -7.37
C ALA A 85 8.02 2.21 -8.66
N ALA A 86 8.21 2.87 -9.81
CA ALA A 86 7.85 2.35 -11.12
C ALA A 86 8.62 1.07 -11.46
N ALA A 87 9.94 1.06 -11.23
CA ALA A 87 10.77 -0.12 -11.47
C ALA A 87 10.43 -1.29 -10.54
N VAL A 88 10.00 -1.02 -9.31
CA VAL A 88 9.51 -2.04 -8.36
C VAL A 88 8.19 -2.63 -8.84
N GLU A 89 7.20 -1.79 -9.15
CA GLU A 89 5.89 -2.27 -9.61
C GLU A 89 6.01 -3.06 -10.92
N ALA A 90 6.82 -2.61 -11.87
CA ALA A 90 7.04 -3.31 -13.13
C ALA A 90 7.64 -4.71 -12.98
N ARG A 91 8.34 -4.99 -11.87
CA ARG A 91 8.87 -6.33 -11.57
C ARG A 91 7.86 -7.24 -10.89
N THR A 92 6.87 -6.67 -10.20
CA THR A 92 5.88 -7.44 -9.42
C THR A 92 4.55 -7.60 -10.14
N SER A 93 4.18 -6.65 -11.00
CA SER A 93 2.93 -6.70 -11.76
C SER A 93 2.96 -7.79 -12.83
N ASP A 94 1.86 -8.53 -12.92
CA ASP A 94 1.50 -9.47 -13.99
C ASP A 94 0.34 -8.95 -14.84
N GLY A 95 -0.05 -7.68 -14.66
CA GLY A 95 -1.22 -7.06 -15.29
C GLY A 95 -2.57 -7.48 -14.69
N SER A 96 -2.57 -8.31 -13.64
CA SER A 96 -3.76 -8.84 -12.97
C SER A 96 -3.84 -8.40 -11.50
N GLY A 97 -3.21 -7.27 -11.15
CA GLY A 97 -3.32 -6.66 -9.83
C GLY A 97 -4.76 -6.36 -9.40
N LEU A 98 -4.95 -6.10 -8.12
CA LEU A 98 -6.26 -5.94 -7.46
C LEU A 98 -7.18 -4.92 -8.16
N LEU A 99 -6.62 -3.93 -8.88
CA LEU A 99 -7.36 -2.86 -9.54
C LEU A 99 -7.38 -2.99 -11.07
N ALA A 100 -6.88 -4.08 -11.66
CA ALA A 100 -6.81 -4.30 -13.11
C ALA A 100 -8.17 -4.21 -13.84
N GLY A 101 -9.27 -4.55 -13.17
CA GLY A 101 -10.64 -4.54 -13.72
C GLY A 101 -11.29 -3.16 -13.86
N GLY A 102 -10.54 -2.13 -14.25
CA GLY A 102 -11.05 -0.75 -14.36
C GLY A 102 -11.05 0.04 -13.05
N GLY A 103 -10.21 -0.35 -12.08
CA GLY A 103 -10.11 0.31 -10.79
C GLY A 103 -9.40 1.68 -10.83
N VAL A 104 -9.44 2.36 -9.70
CA VAL A 104 -8.83 3.68 -9.47
C VAL A 104 -7.90 3.60 -8.26
N ALA A 105 -6.64 3.99 -8.45
CA ALA A 105 -5.66 4.15 -7.38
C ALA A 105 -5.50 5.64 -7.04
N VAL A 106 -5.59 5.98 -5.75
CA VAL A 106 -5.51 7.38 -5.27
C VAL A 106 -4.54 7.49 -4.10
N SER A 107 -3.57 8.41 -4.19
CA SER A 107 -2.64 8.76 -3.11
C SER A 107 -1.93 7.55 -2.48
N THR A 108 -1.30 6.74 -3.33
CA THR A 108 -0.65 5.47 -2.93
C THR A 108 0.71 5.31 -3.62
N MET A 109 1.53 4.33 -3.19
CA MET A 109 2.82 4.06 -3.80
C MET A 109 2.72 3.34 -5.15
N PHE A 110 1.82 2.37 -5.26
CA PHE A 110 1.68 1.50 -6.44
C PHE A 110 0.25 1.55 -6.97
N SER A 111 0.10 1.34 -8.28
CA SER A 111 -1.20 1.41 -8.95
C SER A 111 -2.04 0.15 -8.76
N GLY A 112 -1.44 -1.02 -8.52
CA GLY A 112 -2.19 -2.28 -8.47
C GLY A 112 -2.87 -2.60 -9.80
N ASP A 113 -2.25 -2.17 -10.90
CA ASP A 113 -2.76 -2.23 -12.27
C ASP A 113 -4.05 -1.44 -12.54
N ALA A 114 -4.36 -0.44 -11.70
CA ALA A 114 -5.50 0.44 -11.90
C ALA A 114 -5.49 1.15 -13.26
N ALA A 115 -6.65 1.18 -13.94
CA ALA A 115 -6.84 1.93 -15.17
C ALA A 115 -6.71 3.44 -14.97
N THR A 116 -7.04 3.95 -13.78
CA THR A 116 -6.86 5.36 -13.40
C THR A 116 -5.95 5.46 -12.19
N SER A 117 -4.94 6.34 -12.25
CA SER A 117 -3.99 6.59 -11.17
C SER A 117 -3.90 8.08 -10.86
N LEU A 118 -4.21 8.46 -9.62
CA LEU A 118 -4.17 9.83 -9.12
C LEU A 118 -3.18 9.93 -7.96
N LEU A 119 -2.13 10.75 -8.09
CA LEU A 119 -1.09 10.90 -7.07
C LEU A 119 -0.45 9.55 -6.67
N VAL A 120 -0.14 8.71 -7.66
CA VAL A 120 0.48 7.39 -7.45
C VAL A 120 1.98 7.47 -7.72
N MET A 121 2.82 7.11 -6.73
CA MET A 121 4.28 7.29 -6.83
C MET A 121 4.89 6.59 -8.05
N SER A 122 4.52 5.33 -8.31
CA SER A 122 5.02 4.55 -9.45
C SER A 122 4.54 5.06 -10.83
N ARG A 123 3.56 5.96 -10.86
CA ARG A 123 3.04 6.59 -12.08
C ARG A 123 3.41 8.07 -12.18
N ALA A 124 3.94 8.65 -11.11
CA ALA A 124 4.40 10.02 -11.10
C ALA A 124 5.58 10.18 -12.05
N ARG A 125 5.58 11.27 -12.82
CA ARG A 125 6.76 11.70 -13.59
C ARG A 125 7.55 12.66 -12.72
N GLU A 126 8.88 12.65 -12.84
CA GLU A 126 9.72 13.66 -12.19
C GLU A 126 9.21 15.06 -12.59
N GLY A 127 8.91 15.91 -11.59
CA GLY A 127 8.42 17.28 -11.82
C GLY A 127 7.20 17.74 -11.01
N LEU A 128 6.58 16.89 -10.19
CA LEU A 128 5.47 17.29 -9.30
C LEU A 128 5.85 17.11 -7.82
N GLY A 129 6.73 17.98 -7.34
CA GLY A 129 7.12 18.16 -5.95
C GLY A 129 8.21 19.24 -5.87
N PRO A 130 8.29 20.03 -4.78
CA PRO A 130 9.29 21.08 -4.66
C PRO A 130 10.67 20.42 -4.47
N GLY A 131 11.37 20.23 -5.59
CA GLY A 131 12.83 20.02 -5.62
C GLY A 131 13.53 21.35 -5.75
#